data_AF-A0A7C3X127-F1
#
_entry.id   AF-A0A7C3X127-F1
#
_cell.length_a   1.000
_cell.length_b   1.000
_cell.length_c   1.000
_cell.angle_alpha   90.00
_cell.angle_beta   90.00
_cell.angle_gamma   90.00
#
_symmetry.space_group_name_H-M   'P 1'
#
loop_
_entity.id
_entity.type
_entity.pdbx_description
1 polymer ?
#
loop_
_entity_poly.entity_id
_entity_poly.type
_entity_poly.pdbx_seq_one_letter_code
_entity_poly.pdbx_strand_id
1 'polypeptide(L)'
;MARRIHRQEGFTLIELMIVILIIGILVGIAVPVFLAAQNNAKKKACLSNQRNFLSAADIYAADKEGYPTAASSEWPANYYDGDLVSNAPSCPSGGTVTVTYGSDNETRPSTSCSSHGSP
;
A
#
# COMPACT_ATOMS: atom_id res chain seq x y z
N MET A 1 -18.73 31.98 -56.97
CA MET A 1 -18.21 31.15 -55.87
C MET A 1 -19.37 30.74 -54.96
N ALA A 2 -19.93 29.54 -55.16
CA ALA A 2 -21.01 29.04 -54.31
C ALA A 2 -20.41 28.44 -53.03
N ARG A 3 -20.55 29.14 -51.90
CA ARG A 3 -20.20 28.62 -50.57
C ARG A 3 -21.21 27.55 -50.16
N ARG A 4 -20.79 26.29 -50.14
CA ARG A 4 -21.58 25.21 -49.51
C ARG A 4 -21.55 25.41 -48.00
N ILE A 5 -22.70 25.71 -47.40
CA ILE A 5 -22.88 25.71 -45.95
C ILE A 5 -22.93 24.23 -45.53
N HIS A 6 -21.90 23.76 -44.83
CA HIS A 6 -21.93 22.45 -44.17
C HIS A 6 -23.04 22.48 -43.12
N ARG A 7 -24.07 21.64 -43.28
CA ARG A 7 -25.06 21.42 -42.23
C ARG A 7 -24.32 20.74 -41.08
N GLN A 8 -24.24 21.40 -39.94
CA GLN A 8 -23.78 20.77 -38.71
C GLN A 8 -24.90 19.83 -38.26
N GLU A 9 -24.65 18.53 -38.33
CA GLU A 9 -25.54 17.51 -37.79
C GLU A 9 -25.44 17.57 -36.27
N GLY A 10 -26.57 17.83 -35.60
CA GLY A 10 -26.65 17.88 -34.14
C GLY A 10 -26.74 16.48 -33.55
N PHE A 11 -26.09 16.27 -32.40
CA PHE A 11 -26.17 15.03 -31.62
C PHE A 11 -27.62 14.74 -31.25
N THR A 12 -28.08 13.50 -31.43
CA THR A 12 -29.42 13.12 -31.00
C THR A 12 -29.46 12.93 -29.48
N LEU A 13 -30.55 13.33 -28.81
CA LEU A 13 -30.72 13.10 -27.38
C LEU A 13 -30.67 11.60 -27.03
N ILE A 14 -31.16 10.75 -27.94
CA ILE A 14 -31.14 9.31 -27.78
C ILE A 14 -29.73 8.73 -27.83
N GLU A 15 -28.83 9.24 -28.70
CA GLU A 15 -27.42 8.84 -28.70
C GLU A 15 -26.75 9.14 -27.36
N LEU A 16 -27.02 10.31 -26.78
CA LEU A 16 -26.45 10.64 -25.48
C LEU A 16 -27.01 9.72 -24.38
N MET A 17 -28.32 9.41 -24.42
CA MET A 17 -28.98 8.58 -23.42
C MET A 17 -28.45 7.14 -23.38
N ILE A 18 -28.23 6.50 -24.55
CA ILE A 18 -27.69 5.13 -24.57
C ILE A 18 -26.25 5.09 -24.05
N VAL A 19 -25.47 6.15 -24.29
CA VAL A 19 -24.06 6.22 -23.85
C VAL A 19 -23.99 6.30 -22.32
N ILE A 20 -24.77 7.18 -21.69
CA ILE A 20 -24.77 7.28 -20.22
C ILE A 20 -25.32 5.99 -19.56
N LEU A 21 -26.26 5.30 -20.23
CA LEU A 21 -26.77 4.01 -19.76
C LEU A 21 -25.67 2.95 -19.75
N ILE A 22 -24.90 2.83 -20.83
CA ILE A 22 -23.80 1.87 -20.91
C ILE A 22 -22.70 2.21 -19.91
N ILE A 23 -22.30 3.49 -19.80
CA ILE A 23 -21.32 3.95 -18.80
C ILE A 23 -21.81 3.63 -17.38
N GLY A 24 -23.10 3.84 -17.09
CA GLY A 24 -23.69 3.52 -15.79
C GLY A 24 -23.55 2.05 -15.41
N ILE A 25 -23.80 1.14 -16.35
CA ILE A 25 -23.64 -0.30 -16.14
C ILE A 25 -22.17 -0.65 -15.87
N LEU A 26 -21.25 -0.12 -16.67
CA LEU A 26 -19.82 -0.40 -16.53
C LEU A 26 -19.26 0.12 -15.18
N VAL A 27 -19.61 1.34 -14.80
CA VAL A 27 -19.19 1.95 -13.52
C VAL A 27 -19.76 1.17 -12.34
N GLY A 28 -21.01 0.71 -12.42
CA GLY A 28 -21.66 -0.08 -11.38
C GLY A 28 -20.88 -1.37 -11.01
N ILE A 29 -20.24 -2.00 -11.99
CA ILE A 29 -19.40 -3.19 -11.77
C ILE A 29 -17.96 -2.80 -11.40
N ALA A 30 -17.42 -1.78 -12.07
CA ALA A 30 -16.00 -1.41 -11.93
C ALA A 30 -15.65 -0.85 -10.54
N VAL A 31 -16.50 -0.01 -9.96
CA VAL A 31 -16.22 0.66 -8.66
C VAL A 31 -16.03 -0.33 -7.50
N PRO A 32 -16.95 -1.28 -7.22
CA PRO A 32 -16.75 -2.21 -6.09
C PRO A 32 -15.54 -3.11 -6.29
N VAL A 33 -15.27 -3.56 -7.52
CA VAL A 33 -14.08 -4.37 -7.85
C VAL A 33 -12.80 -3.57 -7.61
N PHE A 34 -12.76 -2.31 -8.05
CA PHE A 34 -11.62 -1.43 -7.85
C PHE A 34 -11.34 -1.16 -6.38
N LEU A 35 -12.39 -0.89 -5.58
CA LEU A 35 -12.26 -0.67 -4.14
C LEU A 35 -11.74 -1.93 -3.41
N ALA A 36 -12.24 -3.11 -3.76
CA ALA A 36 -11.76 -4.37 -3.22
C ALA A 36 -10.28 -4.61 -3.58
N ALA A 37 -9.90 -4.38 -4.83
CA ALA A 37 -8.52 -4.49 -5.29
C ALA A 37 -7.59 -3.51 -4.56
N GLN A 38 -8.01 -2.26 -4.37
CA GLN A 38 -7.26 -1.25 -3.63
C GLN A 38 -7.05 -1.66 -2.16
N ASN A 39 -8.10 -2.14 -1.48
CA ASN A 39 -7.98 -2.60 -0.09
C ASN A 39 -7.03 -3.80 0.03
N ASN A 40 -7.10 -4.75 -0.91
CA ASN A 40 -6.18 -5.88 -0.95
C ASN A 40 -4.74 -5.43 -1.21
N ALA A 41 -4.53 -4.44 -2.07
CA ALA A 41 -3.20 -3.86 -2.32
C ALA A 41 -2.65 -3.18 -1.06
N LYS A 42 -3.46 -2.39 -0.34
CA LYS A 42 -3.08 -1.76 0.94
C LYS A 42 -2.72 -2.80 2.01
N LYS A 43 -3.50 -3.88 2.12
CA LYS A 43 -3.19 -5.00 3.02
C LYS A 43 -1.84 -5.63 2.68
N LYS A 44 -1.63 -5.99 1.41
CA LYS A 44 -0.36 -6.58 0.95
C LYS A 44 0.83 -5.64 1.19
N ALA A 45 0.68 -4.36 0.90
CA ALA A 45 1.71 -3.36 1.16
C ALA A 45 2.06 -3.26 2.65
N CYS A 46 1.05 -3.23 3.54
CA CYS A 46 1.28 -3.23 4.99
C CYS A 46 2.07 -4.46 5.45
N LEU A 47 1.66 -5.66 5.05
CA LEU A 47 2.35 -6.90 5.42
C LEU A 47 3.75 -6.95 4.78
N SER A 48 3.93 -6.43 3.57
CA SER A 48 5.24 -6.32 2.92
C SER A 48 6.19 -5.40 3.66
N ASN A 49 5.70 -4.22 4.11
CA ASN A 49 6.50 -3.29 4.89
C ASN A 49 6.96 -3.91 6.22
N GLN A 50 6.06 -4.65 6.89
CA GLN A 50 6.40 -5.41 8.08
C GLN A 50 7.46 -6.49 7.82
N ARG A 51 7.34 -7.25 6.73
CA ARG A 51 8.34 -8.26 6.34
C ARG A 51 9.68 -7.63 6.02
N ASN A 52 9.70 -6.51 5.30
CA ASN A 52 10.93 -5.78 4.98
C ASN A 52 11.64 -5.31 6.26
N PHE A 53 10.89 -4.82 7.25
CA PHE A 53 11.43 -4.47 8.56
C PHE A 53 12.02 -5.68 9.30
N LEU A 54 11.33 -6.82 9.29
CA LEU A 54 11.85 -8.05 9.90
C LEU A 54 13.11 -8.57 9.19
N SER A 55 13.13 -8.52 7.86
CA SER A 55 14.31 -8.87 7.07
C SER A 55 15.50 -7.96 7.38
N ALA A 56 15.27 -6.67 7.60
CA ALA A 56 16.34 -5.77 8.06
C ALA A 56 16.85 -6.15 9.46
N ALA A 57 15.98 -6.62 10.35
CA ALA A 57 16.39 -7.10 11.68
C ALA A 57 17.20 -8.40 11.59
N ASP A 58 16.87 -9.28 10.64
CA ASP A 58 17.65 -10.49 10.35
C ASP A 58 19.06 -10.15 9.85
N ILE A 59 19.16 -9.16 8.96
CA ILE A 59 20.44 -8.71 8.44
C ILE A 59 21.26 -8.06 9.58
N TYR A 60 20.60 -7.27 10.44
CA TYR A 60 21.25 -6.67 11.63
C TYR A 60 21.83 -7.75 12.54
N ALA A 61 21.08 -8.83 12.77
CA ALA A 61 21.56 -9.94 13.57
C ALA A 61 22.77 -10.64 12.96
N ALA A 62 22.85 -10.72 11.62
CA ALA A 62 24.00 -11.28 10.94
C ALA A 62 25.27 -10.40 11.11
N ASP A 63 25.13 -9.08 11.09
CA ASP A 63 26.28 -8.16 11.19
C ASP A 63 26.72 -7.88 12.63
N LYS A 64 25.78 -7.88 13.58
CA LYS A 64 25.99 -7.49 14.98
C LYS A 64 25.97 -8.65 15.96
N GLU A 65 25.93 -9.88 15.44
CA GLU A 65 25.88 -11.12 16.23
C GLU A 65 24.68 -11.16 17.20
N GLY A 66 23.53 -10.60 16.77
CA GLY A 66 22.23 -10.74 17.42
C GLY A 66 21.22 -9.63 17.11
N TYR A 67 19.95 -9.89 17.45
CA TYR A 67 18.80 -9.09 17.05
C TYR A 67 18.64 -7.77 17.80
N PRO A 68 18.18 -6.71 17.11
CA PRO A 68 18.02 -5.41 17.75
C PRO A 68 17.05 -5.49 18.94
N THR A 69 17.39 -4.77 20.00
CA THR A 69 16.54 -4.64 21.20
C THR A 69 15.92 -3.24 21.23
N ALA A 70 14.94 -3.01 22.10
CA ALA A 70 14.36 -1.67 22.26
C ALA A 70 15.39 -0.60 22.69
N ALA A 71 16.56 -1.01 23.21
CA ALA A 71 17.62 -0.14 23.70
C ALA A 71 18.76 0.09 22.70
N SER A 72 18.77 -0.59 21.53
CA SER A 72 19.86 -0.43 20.56
C SER A 72 19.80 0.95 19.90
N SER A 73 20.83 1.76 20.11
CA SER A 73 20.94 3.12 19.55
C SER A 73 21.18 3.16 18.03
N GLU A 74 21.64 2.06 17.44
CA GLU A 74 21.94 1.93 16.01
C GLU A 74 20.73 1.47 15.17
N TRP A 75 19.63 1.06 15.83
CA TRP A 75 18.40 0.56 15.21
C TRP A 75 17.19 1.40 15.64
N PRO A 76 16.22 1.68 14.75
CA PRO A 76 16.16 1.32 13.33
C PRO A 76 16.95 2.26 12.40
N ALA A 77 17.61 3.28 12.94
CA ALA A 77 17.84 4.53 12.21
C ALA A 77 18.74 4.47 10.97
N ASN A 78 19.63 3.49 10.77
CA ASN A 78 20.59 3.55 9.65
C ASN A 78 21.00 2.19 9.07
N TYR A 79 20.22 1.13 9.31
CA TYR A 79 20.68 -0.20 8.95
C TYR A 79 20.38 -0.58 7.48
N TYR A 80 19.47 0.13 6.80
CA TYR A 80 19.25 0.02 5.34
C TYR A 80 18.85 1.36 4.71
N ASP A 81 19.47 1.69 3.58
CA ASP A 81 19.28 2.93 2.81
C ASP A 81 17.95 2.96 2.03
N GLY A 82 17.35 4.14 1.90
CA GLY A 82 16.35 4.47 0.88
C GLY A 82 14.89 4.72 1.32
N ASP A 83 14.27 3.83 2.08
CA ASP A 83 12.85 3.94 2.53
C ASP A 83 12.41 2.76 3.43
N LEU A 84 13.26 1.74 3.57
CA LEU A 84 12.85 0.42 4.09
C LEU A 84 12.82 0.34 5.62
N VAL A 85 13.63 1.14 6.33
CA VAL A 85 13.76 1.08 7.80
C VAL A 85 14.00 2.46 8.41
N SER A 86 13.81 3.56 7.68
CA SER A 86 13.99 4.90 8.25
C SER A 86 12.93 5.23 9.32
N ASN A 87 11.82 4.48 9.35
CA ASN A 87 10.72 4.60 10.30
C ASN A 87 10.14 3.21 10.64
N ALA A 88 9.35 3.13 11.72
CA ALA A 88 8.53 1.95 11.98
C ALA A 88 7.67 1.62 10.74
N PRO A 89 7.37 0.32 10.48
CA PRO A 89 6.65 -0.08 9.27
C PRO A 89 5.32 0.66 9.21
N SER A 90 4.98 1.29 8.09
CA SER A 90 3.72 2.01 7.94
C SER A 90 2.63 1.14 7.31
N CYS A 91 1.38 1.36 7.71
CA CYS A 91 0.21 0.73 7.11
C CYS A 91 -0.56 1.75 6.25
N PRO A 92 -0.67 1.54 4.92
CA PRO A 92 -1.41 2.45 4.03
C PRO A 92 -2.92 2.53 4.31
N SER A 93 -3.46 1.61 5.11
CA SER A 93 -4.85 1.66 5.58
C SER A 93 -5.04 2.51 6.85
N GLY A 94 -3.98 3.13 7.38
CA GLY A 94 -4.03 3.97 8.58
C GLY A 94 -3.92 3.21 9.91
N GLY A 95 -3.55 1.93 9.88
CA GLY A 95 -3.32 1.14 11.10
C GLY A 95 -2.00 1.46 11.78
N THR A 96 -1.98 1.46 13.11
CA THR A 96 -0.74 1.54 13.88
C THR A 96 -0.01 0.21 13.79
N VAL A 97 1.28 0.26 13.48
CA VAL A 97 2.16 -0.91 13.52
C VAL A 97 2.97 -0.87 14.80
N THR A 98 2.84 -1.93 15.59
CA THR A 98 3.59 -2.14 16.83
C THR A 98 4.74 -3.10 16.55
N VAL A 99 5.94 -2.71 16.96
CA VAL A 99 7.11 -3.57 16.97
C VAL A 99 7.36 -4.03 18.40
N THR A 100 7.46 -5.34 18.59
CA THR A 100 7.78 -5.96 19.87
C THR A 100 9.17 -6.56 19.77
N TYR A 101 10.06 -6.09 20.63
CA TYR A 101 11.43 -6.58 20.75
C TYR A 101 11.54 -7.62 21.86
N GLY A 102 12.51 -8.51 21.72
CA GLY A 102 12.92 -9.39 22.82
C GLY A 102 13.52 -8.61 24.00
N SER A 103 13.57 -9.27 25.16
CA SER A 103 14.36 -8.79 26.30
C SER A 103 15.86 -9.07 26.16
N ASP A 104 16.25 -9.83 25.15
CA ASP A 104 17.61 -10.24 24.83
C ASP A 104 17.94 -9.96 23.35
N ASN A 105 19.20 -10.18 22.98
CA ASN A 105 19.73 -10.03 21.61
C ASN A 105 19.57 -11.33 20.79
N GLU A 106 18.83 -12.33 21.28
CA GLU A 106 18.62 -13.63 20.62
C GLU A 106 17.20 -13.78 20.06
N THR A 107 16.23 -13.07 20.65
CA THR A 107 14.84 -13.11 20.22
C THR A 107 14.62 -12.18 19.03
N ARG A 108 14.26 -12.76 17.89
CA ARG A 108 13.87 -12.00 16.70
C ARG A 108 12.67 -11.09 17.00
N PRO A 109 12.70 -9.80 16.61
CA PRO A 109 11.55 -8.92 16.81
C PRO A 109 10.33 -9.42 16.04
N SER A 110 9.16 -9.02 16.51
CA SER A 110 7.89 -9.27 15.83
C SER A 110 7.17 -7.96 15.54
N THR A 111 6.36 -7.94 14.48
CA THR A 111 5.54 -6.79 14.11
C THR A 111 4.08 -7.20 14.02
N SER A 112 3.20 -6.29 14.41
CA SER A 112 1.76 -6.46 14.26
C SER A 112 1.09 -5.13 13.94
N CYS A 113 0.05 -5.15 13.12
CA CYS A 113 -0.74 -3.99 12.73
C CYS A 113 -2.16 -4.11 13.27
N SER A 114 -2.72 -3.04 13.80
CA SER A 114 -4.11 -3.01 14.27
C SER A 114 -5.16 -3.28 13.18
N SER A 115 -4.83 -3.02 11.90
CA SER A 115 -5.77 -3.20 10.78
C SER A 115 -5.63 -4.53 10.04
N HIS A 116 -4.43 -5.10 9.97
CA HIS A 116 -4.16 -6.29 9.14
C HIS A 116 -3.46 -7.44 9.89
N GLY A 117 -3.14 -7.24 11.17
CA GLY A 117 -2.45 -8.22 12.00
C GLY A 117 -0.95 -8.29 11.73
N SER A 118 -0.39 -9.47 11.95
CA SER A 118 1.02 -9.78 11.79
C SER A 118 1.32 -10.31 10.37
N PRO A 119 2.57 -10.16 9.88
CA PRO A 119 2.96 -10.58 8.54
C PRO A 119 3.03 -12.10 8.31
#